data_AF-A0A971J5J4-F1
#
_entry.id   AF-A0A971J5J4-F1
#
_cell.length_a   1.000
_cell.length_b   1.000
_cell.length_c   1.000
_cell.angle_alpha   90.00
_cell.angle_beta   90.00
_cell.angle_gamma   90.00
#
_symmetry.space_group_name_H-M   'P 1'
#
loop_
_entity.id
_entity.type
_entity.pdbx_description
1 polymer ?
#
loop_
_entity_poly.entity_id
_entity_poly.type
_entity_poly.pdbx_seq_one_letter_code
_entity_poly.pdbx_strand_id
1 'polypeptide(L)'
;PATEAGAPVPLPADEQWMVARVNQERTSRGLKLLQVDPTLTELARKKSQDIVINNYFAHESPTYGSPSLMVRNAGVTYWLCGENLAKAGSTEGAHQLLMESSAHRANILNQNYTHIGIGIVRQASGQGVVVTQLFIAR
;
A
#
# COMPACT_ATOMS: atom_id res chain seq x y z
N PRO A 1 21.85 23.04 -14.86
CA PRO A 1 21.88 21.98 -13.82
C PRO A 1 20.48 21.79 -13.22
N ALA A 2 19.78 20.74 -13.64
CA ALA A 2 18.53 20.34 -13.00
C ALA A 2 18.88 19.88 -11.58
N THR A 3 18.45 20.64 -10.58
CA THR A 3 18.58 20.33 -9.16
C THR A 3 18.02 18.94 -8.88
N GLU A 4 18.78 18.13 -8.14
CA GLU A 4 18.37 16.84 -7.59
C GLU A 4 17.06 16.97 -6.80
N ALA A 5 15.93 16.78 -7.48
CA ALA A 5 14.68 16.46 -6.79
C ALA A 5 14.88 15.06 -6.20
N GLY A 6 15.03 15.00 -4.88
CA GLY A 6 15.39 13.78 -4.15
C GLY A 6 14.50 12.60 -4.54
N ALA A 7 15.12 11.45 -4.78
CA ALA A 7 14.43 10.21 -5.10
C ALA A 7 13.32 9.92 -4.07
N PRO A 8 12.22 9.27 -4.47
CA PRO A 8 11.15 8.94 -3.54
C PRO A 8 11.66 8.07 -2.38
N VAL A 9 11.47 8.53 -1.15
CA VAL A 9 12.03 7.89 0.05
C VAL A 9 10.98 6.98 0.70
N PRO A 10 11.24 5.67 0.87
CA PRO A 10 10.41 4.77 1.66
C PRO A 10 10.34 5.19 3.14
N LEU A 11 9.21 4.97 3.80
CA LEU A 11 8.98 5.35 5.20
C LEU A 11 8.64 4.12 6.08
N PRO A 12 9.61 3.32 6.54
CA PRO A 12 9.35 2.08 7.28
C PRO A 12 8.61 2.27 8.61
N ALA A 13 8.85 3.37 9.33
CA ALA A 13 8.12 3.67 10.56
C ALA A 13 6.63 3.95 10.29
N ASP A 14 6.34 4.68 9.22
CA ASP A 14 4.97 4.98 8.78
C ASP A 14 4.25 3.71 8.30
N GLU A 15 4.95 2.80 7.64
CA GLU A 15 4.40 1.50 7.25
C GLU A 15 3.98 0.67 8.46
N GLN A 16 4.84 0.59 9.50
CA GLN A 16 4.52 -0.09 10.76
C GLN A 16 3.32 0.55 11.46
N TRP A 17 3.29 1.89 11.51
CA TRP A 17 2.16 2.62 12.07
C TRP A 17 0.86 2.33 11.32
N MET A 18 0.89 2.35 9.98
CA MET A 18 -0.28 2.07 9.13
C MET A 18 -0.78 0.64 9.32
N VAL A 19 0.12 -0.35 9.40
CA VAL A 19 -0.24 -1.74 9.71
C VAL A 19 -0.96 -1.82 11.04
N ALA A 20 -0.43 -1.16 12.08
CA ALA A 20 -1.05 -1.16 13.40
C ALA A 20 -2.46 -0.56 13.38
N ARG A 21 -2.68 0.53 12.63
CA ARG A 21 -4.01 1.14 12.47
C ARG A 21 -4.97 0.25 11.70
N VAL A 22 -4.56 -0.31 10.56
CA VAL A 22 -5.35 -1.29 9.80
C VAL A 22 -5.79 -2.45 10.70
N ASN A 23 -4.86 -2.99 11.48
CA ASN A 23 -5.15 -4.09 12.38
C ASN A 23 -6.03 -3.69 13.58
N GLN A 24 -5.92 -2.46 14.07
CA GLN A 24 -6.83 -1.90 15.07
C GLN A 24 -8.26 -1.79 14.53
N GLU A 25 -8.44 -1.34 13.28
CA GLU A 25 -9.76 -1.29 12.62
C GLU A 25 -10.37 -2.69 12.46
N ARG A 26 -9.53 -3.69 12.21
CA ARG A 26 -9.96 -5.08 12.08
C ARG A 26 -10.38 -5.68 13.43
N THR A 27 -9.55 -5.53 14.46
CA THR A 27 -9.85 -6.12 15.79
C THR A 27 -11.03 -5.45 16.47
N SER A 28 -11.22 -4.14 16.30
CA SER A 28 -12.41 -3.44 16.84
C SER A 28 -13.74 -3.96 16.26
N ARG A 29 -13.68 -4.70 15.15
CA ARG A 29 -14.82 -5.33 14.46
C ARG A 29 -14.79 -6.86 14.54
N GLY A 30 -13.97 -7.42 15.43
CA GLY A 30 -13.88 -8.87 15.64
C GLY A 30 -13.20 -9.64 14.51
N LEU A 31 -12.46 -8.95 13.62
CA LEU A 31 -11.74 -9.57 12.53
C LEU A 31 -10.32 -9.97 12.96
N LYS A 32 -9.80 -11.04 12.33
CA LYS A 32 -8.41 -11.46 12.53
C LYS A 32 -7.43 -10.41 12.01
N LEU A 33 -6.31 -10.28 12.70
CA LEU A 33 -5.17 -9.48 12.26
C LEU A 33 -4.66 -9.98 10.90
N LEU A 34 -4.25 -9.04 10.05
CA LEU A 34 -3.46 -9.34 8.86
C LEU A 34 -2.00 -9.51 9.27
N GLN A 35 -1.38 -10.58 8.78
CA GLN A 35 0.04 -10.83 8.96
C GLN A 35 0.84 -9.99 7.96
N VAL A 36 1.89 -9.31 8.40
CA VAL A 36 2.77 -8.57 7.49
C VAL A 36 3.56 -9.56 6.66
N ASP A 37 3.47 -9.44 5.34
CA ASP A 37 4.30 -10.19 4.40
C ASP A 37 5.43 -9.29 3.88
N PRO A 38 6.71 -9.64 4.12
CA PRO A 38 7.84 -8.82 3.68
C PRO A 38 7.94 -8.68 2.16
N THR A 39 7.59 -9.71 1.40
CA THR A 39 7.60 -9.68 -0.07
C THR A 39 6.53 -8.72 -0.59
N LEU A 40 5.32 -8.77 -0.04
CA LEU A 40 4.28 -7.80 -0.38
C LEU A 40 4.68 -6.37 0.00
N THR A 41 5.36 -6.19 1.12
CA THR A 41 5.85 -4.87 1.57
C THR A 41 6.85 -4.30 0.57
N GLU A 42 7.79 -5.11 0.08
CA GLU A 42 8.73 -4.70 -0.97
C GLU A 42 8.01 -4.34 -2.27
N LEU A 43 7.04 -5.15 -2.71
CA LEU A 43 6.26 -4.87 -3.92
C LEU A 43 5.43 -3.60 -3.79
N ALA A 44 4.80 -3.38 -2.64
CA ALA A 44 4.02 -2.17 -2.37
C ALA A 44 4.91 -0.93 -2.36
N ARG A 45 6.15 -1.01 -1.85
CA ARG A 45 7.14 0.08 -1.94
C ARG A 45 7.51 0.35 -3.39
N LYS A 46 7.80 -0.69 -4.19
CA LYS A 46 8.10 -0.54 -5.62
C LYS A 46 6.94 0.14 -6.36
N LYS A 47 5.69 -0.26 -6.08
CA LYS A 47 4.50 0.36 -6.64
C LYS A 47 4.37 1.83 -6.26
N SER A 48 4.51 2.17 -4.97
CA SER A 48 4.45 3.57 -4.51
C SER A 48 5.56 4.42 -5.10
N GLN A 49 6.79 3.88 -5.25
CA GLN A 49 7.90 4.57 -5.91
C GLN A 49 7.61 4.81 -7.40
N ASP A 50 7.11 3.80 -8.08
CA ASP A 50 6.74 3.85 -9.51
C ASP A 50 5.65 4.90 -9.77
N ILE A 51 4.63 4.97 -8.93
CA ILE A 51 3.59 6.02 -8.96
C ILE A 51 4.23 7.42 -8.91
N VAL A 52 5.21 7.63 -8.03
CA VAL A 52 5.89 8.94 -7.89
C VAL A 52 6.80 9.22 -9.09
N ILE A 53 7.61 8.26 -9.51
CA ILE A 53 8.61 8.42 -10.57
C ILE A 53 7.95 8.64 -11.93
N ASN A 54 6.92 7.84 -12.24
CA ASN A 54 6.24 7.88 -13.53
C ASN A 54 5.00 8.79 -13.51
N ASN A 55 4.80 9.56 -12.44
CA ASN A 55 3.74 10.58 -12.29
C ASN A 55 2.35 10.11 -12.73
N TYR A 56 1.91 8.97 -12.20
CA TYR A 56 0.56 8.45 -12.42
C TYR A 56 -0.12 8.14 -11.08
N PHE A 57 -1.41 7.79 -11.09
CA PHE A 57 -2.09 7.28 -9.89
C PHE A 57 -3.20 6.32 -10.29
N ALA A 58 -2.84 5.05 -10.48
CA ALA A 58 -3.74 3.99 -10.94
C ALA A 58 -3.27 2.62 -10.44
N HIS A 59 -4.20 1.66 -10.40
CA HIS A 59 -3.89 0.27 -10.04
C HIS A 59 -2.93 -0.38 -11.05
N GLU A 60 -3.14 -0.16 -12.34
CA GLU A 60 -2.23 -0.64 -13.38
C GLU A 60 -0.92 0.16 -13.35
N SER A 61 0.21 -0.52 -13.15
CA SER A 61 1.53 0.08 -13.31
C SER A 61 1.96 0.00 -14.78
N PRO A 62 2.46 1.09 -15.39
CA PRO A 62 3.07 1.03 -16.72
C PRO A 62 4.37 0.21 -16.74
N THR A 63 5.00 0.00 -15.57
CA THR A 63 6.28 -0.71 -15.40
C THR A 63 6.08 -2.16 -15.01
N TYR A 64 5.13 -2.43 -14.11
CA TYR A 64 4.97 -3.74 -13.46
C TYR A 64 3.62 -4.42 -13.74
N GLY A 65 2.72 -3.75 -14.47
CA GLY A 65 1.37 -4.23 -14.75
C GLY A 65 0.43 -4.17 -13.54
N SER A 66 -0.54 -5.07 -13.52
CA SER A 66 -1.56 -5.13 -12.45
C SER A 66 -0.99 -5.60 -11.10
N PRO A 67 -1.64 -5.28 -9.96
CA PRO A 67 -1.18 -5.70 -8.64
C PRO A 67 -1.05 -7.22 -8.51
N SER A 68 -1.98 -7.97 -9.10
CA SER A 68 -1.96 -9.43 -9.12
C SER A 68 -0.79 -9.98 -9.95
N LEU A 69 -0.44 -9.33 -11.05
CA LEU A 69 0.73 -9.68 -11.85
C LEU A 69 2.03 -9.42 -11.08
N MET A 70 2.13 -8.29 -10.37
CA MET A 70 3.28 -7.99 -9.51
C MET A 70 3.51 -9.08 -8.45
N VAL A 71 2.45 -9.46 -7.73
CA VAL A 71 2.52 -10.48 -6.68
C VAL A 71 2.89 -11.85 -7.28
N ARG A 72 2.29 -12.21 -8.42
CA ARG A 72 2.59 -13.48 -9.11
C ARG A 72 4.04 -13.54 -9.62
N ASN A 73 4.54 -12.46 -10.22
CA ASN A 73 5.91 -12.40 -10.75
C ASN A 73 6.97 -12.47 -9.65
N ALA A 74 6.62 -12.12 -8.40
CA ALA A 74 7.46 -12.31 -7.23
C ALA A 74 7.43 -13.75 -6.68
N GLY A 75 6.74 -14.68 -7.33
CA GLY A 75 6.61 -16.07 -6.89
C GLY A 75 5.66 -16.26 -5.71
N VAL A 76 4.83 -15.27 -5.38
CA VAL A 76 3.87 -15.38 -4.28
C VAL A 76 2.60 -16.07 -4.76
N THR A 77 2.31 -17.23 -4.17
CA THR A 77 1.03 -17.92 -4.35
C THR A 77 -0.04 -17.32 -3.45
N TYR A 78 -1.24 -17.14 -4.01
CA TYR A 78 -2.43 -16.64 -3.33
C TYR A 78 -3.69 -17.10 -4.09
N TRP A 79 -4.84 -17.14 -3.43
CA TRP A 79 -6.14 -17.35 -4.11
C TRP A 79 -7.01 -16.10 -4.20
N LEU A 80 -6.70 -15.06 -3.42
CA LEU A 80 -7.31 -13.74 -3.51
C LEU A 80 -6.22 -12.68 -3.37
N CYS A 81 -6.31 -11.61 -4.16
CA CYS A 81 -5.40 -10.46 -4.11
C CYS A 81 -6.20 -9.17 -4.24
N GLY A 82 -5.83 -8.15 -3.47
CA GLY A 82 -6.43 -6.82 -3.53
C GLY A 82 -5.40 -5.72 -3.35
N GLU A 83 -5.77 -4.51 -3.75
CA GLU A 83 -4.95 -3.32 -3.59
C GLU A 83 -5.80 -2.14 -3.10
N ASN A 84 -5.23 -1.34 -2.20
CA ASN A 84 -5.68 0.03 -1.95
C ASN A 84 -4.55 1.01 -2.27
N LEU A 85 -4.92 2.17 -2.81
CA LEU A 85 -4.01 3.28 -3.10
C LEU A 85 -4.50 4.55 -2.42
N ALA A 86 -3.57 5.35 -1.89
CA ALA A 86 -3.88 6.69 -1.39
C ALA A 86 -2.76 7.68 -1.69
N LYS A 87 -3.15 8.94 -1.88
CA LYS A 87 -2.27 10.12 -1.89
C LYS A 87 -2.81 11.11 -0.86
N ALA A 88 -1.97 11.52 0.08
CA ALA A 88 -2.38 12.43 1.15
C ALA A 88 -1.20 13.26 1.66
N GLY A 89 -1.48 14.32 2.43
CA GLY A 89 -0.45 15.13 3.08
C GLY A 89 0.34 14.40 4.18
N SER A 90 -0.23 13.32 4.74
CA SER A 90 0.40 12.51 5.78
C SER A 90 -0.08 11.06 5.71
N THR A 91 0.65 10.17 6.38
CA THR A 91 0.29 8.76 6.55
C THR A 91 -1.04 8.59 7.30
N GLU A 92 -1.31 9.45 8.29
CA GLU A 92 -2.59 9.46 9.00
C GLU A 92 -3.76 9.88 8.10
N GLY A 93 -3.57 10.95 7.31
CA GLY A 93 -4.58 11.37 6.34
C GLY A 93 -4.84 10.30 5.27
N ALA A 94 -3.80 9.58 4.84
CA ALA A 94 -3.96 8.45 3.93
C ALA A 94 -4.82 7.34 4.56
N HIS A 95 -4.59 6.99 5.82
CA HIS A 95 -5.39 5.99 6.53
C HIS A 95 -6.86 6.39 6.60
N GLN A 96 -7.13 7.65 6.96
CA GLN A 96 -8.49 8.19 7.03
C GLN A 96 -9.19 8.12 5.68
N LEU A 97 -8.57 8.59 4.59
CA LEU A 97 -9.14 8.54 3.24
C LEU A 97 -9.46 7.09 2.80
N LEU A 98 -8.60 6.14 3.15
CA LEU A 98 -8.84 4.73 2.87
C LEU A 98 -10.03 4.16 3.66
N MET A 99 -10.22 4.57 4.91
CA MET A 99 -11.34 4.10 5.73
C MET A 99 -12.68 4.79 5.39
N GLU A 100 -12.64 6.04 4.91
CA GLU A 100 -13.84 6.79 4.49
C GLU A 100 -14.37 6.30 3.14
N SER A 101 -13.51 5.79 2.26
CA SER A 101 -13.91 5.17 1.00
C SER A 101 -14.52 3.79 1.23
N SER A 102 -15.76 3.58 0.80
CA SER A 102 -16.46 2.29 0.92
C SER A 102 -15.70 1.15 0.25
N ALA A 103 -15.15 1.38 -0.94
CA ALA A 103 -14.39 0.38 -1.70
C ALA A 103 -13.07 0.02 -1.01
N HIS A 104 -12.30 1.02 -0.55
CA HIS A 104 -11.01 0.77 0.09
C HIS A 104 -11.18 0.14 1.49
N ARG A 105 -12.16 0.61 2.27
CA ARG A 105 -12.52 0.03 3.55
C ARG A 105 -12.98 -1.42 3.40
N ALA A 106 -13.69 -1.76 2.32
CA ALA A 106 -14.10 -3.14 2.06
C ALA A 106 -12.88 -4.07 1.94
N ASN A 107 -11.78 -3.64 1.32
CA ASN A 107 -10.52 -4.41 1.31
C ASN A 107 -9.92 -4.55 2.72
N ILE A 108 -9.79 -3.44 3.46
CA ILE A 108 -9.22 -3.43 4.82
C ILE A 108 -9.98 -4.38 5.76
N LEU A 109 -11.30 -4.45 5.63
CA LEU A 109 -12.18 -5.25 6.47
C LEU A 109 -12.58 -6.59 5.86
N ASN A 110 -12.01 -6.96 4.70
CA ASN A 110 -12.32 -8.25 4.09
C ASN A 110 -11.77 -9.39 4.97
N GLN A 111 -12.66 -10.28 5.39
CA GLN A 111 -12.35 -11.40 6.28
C GLN A 111 -11.49 -12.47 5.61
N ASN A 112 -11.51 -12.53 4.27
CA ASN A 112 -10.78 -13.53 3.50
C ASN A 112 -9.29 -13.22 3.38
N TYR A 113 -8.88 -11.96 3.51
CA TYR A 113 -7.45 -11.62 3.51
C TYR A 113 -6.79 -12.06 4.81
N THR A 114 -5.60 -12.66 4.66
CA THR A 114 -4.80 -13.17 5.77
C THR A 114 -3.48 -12.41 5.91
N HIS A 115 -2.99 -11.80 4.81
CA HIS A 115 -1.71 -11.08 4.81
C HIS A 115 -1.83 -9.69 4.18
N ILE A 116 -0.90 -8.81 4.54
CA ILE A 116 -0.78 -7.45 4.02
C ILE A 116 0.69 -7.07 3.80
N GLY A 117 0.96 -6.29 2.76
CA GLY A 117 2.18 -5.50 2.63
C GLY A 117 1.83 -4.04 2.40
N ILE A 118 2.53 -3.13 3.07
CA ILE A 118 2.29 -1.68 2.93
C ILE A 118 3.58 -1.00 2.48
N GLY A 119 3.49 -0.21 1.42
CA GLY A 119 4.60 0.61 0.94
C GLY A 119 4.23 2.07 0.97
N ILE A 120 4.98 2.86 1.74
CA ILE A 120 4.75 4.31 1.88
C ILE A 120 5.97 5.07 1.39
N VAL A 121 5.73 6.00 0.48
CA VAL A 121 6.78 6.77 -0.18
C VAL A 121 6.47 8.25 -0.12
N ARG A 122 7.44 9.06 0.30
CA ARG A 122 7.33 10.52 0.25
C ARG A 122 7.41 11.01 -1.21
N GLN A 123 6.51 11.92 -1.59
CA GLN A 123 6.55 12.54 -2.92
C GLN A 123 7.80 13.43 -3.06
N ALA A 124 8.36 13.52 -4.27
CA ALA A 124 9.58 14.29 -4.54
C ALA A 124 9.44 15.80 -4.28
N SER A 125 8.23 16.35 -4.32
CA SER A 125 7.93 17.74 -3.93
C SER A 125 8.03 18.00 -2.42
N GLY A 126 8.24 16.96 -1.59
CA GLY A 126 8.23 17.03 -0.14
C GLY A 126 6.84 17.12 0.49
N GLN A 127 5.81 17.41 -0.31
CA GLN A 127 4.42 17.56 0.11
C GLN A 127 3.67 16.24 -0.07
N GLY A 128 3.55 15.47 1.01
CA GLY A 128 2.69 14.29 1.08
C GLY A 128 3.34 12.94 0.80
N VAL A 129 2.51 11.91 0.87
CA VAL A 129 2.86 10.50 0.75
C VAL A 129 1.98 9.80 -0.28
N VAL A 130 2.57 8.82 -0.95
CA VAL A 130 1.86 7.77 -1.71
C VAL A 130 1.87 6.51 -0.87
N VAL A 131 0.70 5.91 -0.69
CA VAL A 131 0.51 4.66 0.04
C VAL A 131 -0.05 3.60 -0.90
N THR A 132 0.57 2.43 -0.90
CA THR A 132 0.04 1.21 -1.51
C THR A 132 -0.15 0.17 -0.40
N GLN A 133 -1.35 -0.43 -0.30
CA GLN A 133 -1.60 -1.60 0.52
C GLN A 133 -1.90 -2.78 -0.41
N LEU A 134 -1.09 -3.83 -0.36
CA LEU A 134 -1.35 -5.09 -1.04
C LEU A 134 -1.88 -6.09 -0.04
N PHE A 135 -2.99 -6.75 -0.40
CA PHE A 135 -3.63 -7.77 0.43
C PHE A 135 -3.62 -9.10 -0.31
N ILE A 136 -3.37 -10.19 0.40
CA ILE A 136 -3.56 -11.53 -0.14
C ILE A 136 -4.26 -12.46 0.85
N ALA A 137 -4.80 -13.55 0.31
CA ALA A 137 -5.25 -14.69 1.06
C ALA A 137 -4.39 -15.92 0.72
N ARG A 138 -3.91 -16.55 1.78
CA ARG A 138 -3.14 -17.81 1.87
C ARG A 138 -3.68 -18.65 3.01
#